data_AF-A0AAQ3JML1-F1
#
_entry.id   AF-A0AAQ3JML1-F1
#
_cell.length_a   1.000
_cell.length_b   1.000
_cell.length_c   1.000
_cell.angle_alpha   90.00
_cell.angle_beta   90.00
_cell.angle_gamma   90.00
#
_symmetry.space_group_name_H-M   'P 1'
#
loop_
_entity.id
_entity.type
_entity.pdbx_description
1 polymer ?
#
loop_
_entity_poly.entity_id
_entity_poly.type
_entity_poly.pdbx_seq_one_letter_code
_entity_poly.pdbx_strand_id
1 'polypeptide(L)'
;MHYWTRILPLYKAIGASCIVLDDASFVYTLQRRRSSFVHYLAFETIADQQGSMALVLHAGNQNKNAYKALIVAEYTGVQVELAKNFEMGVSNKTPEFLKMNPIGKIPVLETPDGPIFESNAIARYVARLKADNPLYGSSLIEYAHIEQWTDFASMEIDANIARWFYPRVGYVPYLAVAEEAAISALKRSLGALNTHLSSNTYLVGHSVTLADIIMICNLYHGFARIMIKSFTSEFPHVERYFWTMVNQPNFRRVLGDVKQAESVPPVTSQKKTTQPKEPAKPKEAKKEPKKEPAKPKVQEVVEQEEEAPKPKPKNPLDLLPPSKMILDDWKRLYSNTKTNFREVAIKGFWDMYDPEGYSLWFCDYKYNDENTVSFVTMNKVGGFLQRMDLTRKYAFGKMLVVGSDPPYKVKGLWLFRGQDIPKFVLDEVYDMELYDWVKVDISDEAQKERVNAMIEDQEPFEGEALLDAKCFK
;
A
#
# COMPACT_ATOMS: atom_id res chain seq x y z
N MET A 1 -17.35 16.01 59.69
CA MET A 1 -18.06 15.11 60.64
C MET A 1 -19.54 14.87 60.27
N HIS A 2 -19.95 14.94 58.98
CA HIS A 2 -21.35 14.78 58.56
C HIS A 2 -21.54 14.02 57.23
N TYR A 3 -20.72 12.99 56.97
CA TYR A 3 -20.90 12.09 55.81
C TYR A 3 -20.95 10.61 56.17
N TRP A 4 -20.93 10.28 57.46
CA TRP A 4 -20.90 8.90 57.96
C TRP A 4 -22.27 8.38 58.44
N THR A 5 -23.32 9.19 58.37
CA THR A 5 -24.66 8.82 58.87
C THR A 5 -25.54 8.10 57.85
N ARG A 6 -25.10 7.95 56.59
CA ARG A 6 -25.89 7.29 55.52
C ARG A 6 -25.42 5.89 55.11
N ILE A 7 -24.26 5.42 55.58
CA ILE A 7 -23.68 4.11 55.18
C ILE A 7 -23.94 3.00 56.21
N LEU A 8 -24.38 3.34 57.43
CA LEU A 8 -24.65 2.36 58.48
C LEU A 8 -25.81 1.38 58.24
N PRO A 9 -26.87 1.66 57.43
CA PRO A 9 -27.93 0.67 57.23
C PRO A 9 -27.52 -0.53 56.34
N LEU A 10 -26.48 -0.40 55.51
CA LEU A 10 -26.04 -1.49 54.62
C LEU A 10 -25.19 -2.56 55.33
N TYR A 11 -24.58 -2.23 56.47
CA TYR A 11 -23.72 -3.17 57.21
C TYR A 11 -24.50 -4.21 58.03
N LYS A 12 -25.80 -4.01 58.29
CA LYS A 12 -26.64 -4.98 59.01
C LYS A 12 -27.13 -6.16 58.16
N ALA A 13 -26.96 -6.12 56.84
CA ALA A 13 -27.34 -7.23 55.95
C ALA A 13 -26.29 -8.34 55.84
N ILE A 14 -25.10 -8.18 56.43
CA ILE A 14 -23.94 -9.07 56.21
C ILE A 14 -23.38 -9.71 57.50
N GLY A 15 -24.09 -9.61 58.63
CA GLY A 15 -23.85 -10.47 59.80
C GLY A 15 -22.45 -10.38 60.45
N ALA A 16 -21.82 -9.21 60.48
CA ALA A 16 -20.51 -9.05 61.13
C ALA A 16 -20.63 -8.31 62.48
N SER A 17 -20.24 -8.97 63.57
CA SER A 17 -20.08 -8.40 64.91
C SER A 17 -18.69 -7.79 65.05
N CYS A 18 -18.57 -6.53 65.52
CA CYS A 18 -17.29 -5.95 65.93
C CYS A 18 -17.06 -6.19 67.44
N ILE A 19 -15.91 -6.75 67.80
CA ILE A 19 -15.34 -6.68 69.14
C ILE A 19 -14.15 -5.74 69.07
N VAL A 20 -14.11 -4.76 69.98
CA VAL A 20 -12.99 -3.82 70.16
C VAL A 20 -12.18 -4.29 71.36
N LEU A 21 -10.87 -4.51 71.20
CA LEU A 21 -9.92 -4.55 72.31
C LEU A 21 -8.56 -3.96 71.89
N ASP A 22 -8.01 -3.17 72.80
CA ASP A 22 -6.81 -2.33 72.69
C ASP A 22 -5.47 -3.08 72.78
N ASP A 23 -4.47 -2.45 72.18
CA ASP A 23 -3.02 -2.42 72.47
C ASP A 23 -2.09 -3.66 72.35
N ALA A 24 -1.00 -3.38 71.61
CA ALA A 24 0.38 -3.89 71.66
C ALA A 24 0.72 -5.36 71.31
N SER A 25 1.22 -5.51 70.07
CA SER A 25 2.33 -6.37 69.62
C SER A 25 2.27 -7.89 69.91
N PHE A 26 1.99 -8.72 68.88
CA PHE A 26 2.73 -9.97 68.62
C PHE A 26 2.45 -10.51 67.19
N VAL A 27 3.47 -11.14 66.61
CA VAL A 27 3.55 -11.66 65.23
C VAL A 27 2.91 -13.06 65.13
N TYR A 28 2.13 -13.34 64.08
CA TYR A 28 2.26 -14.44 63.08
C TYR A 28 0.92 -14.89 62.46
N THR A 29 0.92 -14.96 61.11
CA THR A 29 0.12 -15.82 60.21
C THR A 29 -1.41 -15.77 60.26
N LEU A 30 -2.02 -15.04 59.31
CA LEU A 30 -2.97 -15.53 58.28
C LEU A 30 -3.70 -14.33 57.66
N GLN A 31 -3.21 -13.73 56.56
CA GLN A 31 -4.05 -12.81 55.78
C GLN A 31 -3.60 -12.56 54.33
N ARG A 32 -3.71 -13.59 53.47
CA ARG A 32 -3.84 -13.38 52.02
C ARG A 32 -5.33 -13.27 51.68
N ARG A 33 -5.91 -12.06 51.77
CA ARG A 33 -7.13 -11.58 51.06
C ARG A 33 -7.70 -10.30 51.68
N ARG A 34 -6.89 -9.28 51.98
CA ARG A 34 -7.40 -7.91 52.26
C ARG A 34 -6.50 -6.76 51.77
N SER A 35 -5.36 -7.03 51.14
CA SER A 35 -4.48 -5.98 50.60
C SER A 35 -4.92 -5.47 49.21
N SER A 36 -5.62 -6.30 48.41
CA SER A 36 -6.00 -5.94 47.05
C SER A 36 -7.14 -4.92 46.97
N PHE A 37 -8.05 -4.85 47.95
CA PHE A 37 -9.24 -3.99 47.83
C PHE A 37 -8.97 -2.53 48.23
N VAL A 38 -8.08 -2.31 49.22
CA VAL A 38 -7.72 -0.95 49.67
C VAL A 38 -6.72 -0.30 48.71
N HIS A 39 -5.83 -1.08 48.08
CA HIS A 39 -5.02 -0.57 46.96
C HIS A 39 -5.87 -0.25 45.73
N TYR A 40 -6.90 -1.04 45.43
CA TYR A 40 -7.77 -0.78 44.27
C TYR A 40 -8.57 0.53 44.44
N LEU A 41 -9.15 0.74 45.62
CA LEU A 41 -9.89 1.98 45.92
C LEU A 41 -8.97 3.20 46.00
N ALA A 42 -7.73 3.06 46.49
CA ALA A 42 -6.77 4.17 46.48
C ALA A 42 -6.28 4.50 45.07
N PHE A 43 -6.10 3.52 44.18
CA PHE A 43 -5.77 3.75 42.77
C PHE A 43 -6.94 4.37 41.99
N GLU A 44 -8.19 3.93 42.23
CA GLU A 44 -9.37 4.57 41.65
C GLU A 44 -9.52 6.02 42.14
N THR A 45 -9.25 6.30 43.42
CA THR A 45 -9.40 7.66 43.97
C THR A 45 -8.27 8.61 43.54
N ILE A 46 -7.05 8.11 43.30
CA ILE A 46 -5.95 8.92 42.76
C ILE A 46 -6.14 9.17 41.26
N ALA A 47 -6.68 8.20 40.51
CA ALA A 47 -7.00 8.37 39.09
C ALA A 47 -8.15 9.36 38.85
N ASP A 48 -9.09 9.49 39.79
CA ASP A 48 -10.23 10.41 39.67
C ASP A 48 -9.92 11.85 40.15
N GLN A 49 -8.76 12.09 40.78
CA GLN A 49 -8.37 13.39 41.34
C GLN A 49 -7.21 14.11 40.63
N GLN A 50 -6.55 13.49 39.66
CA GLN A 50 -5.84 14.24 38.63
C GLN A 50 -6.87 14.70 37.60
N GLY A 51 -7.33 15.96 37.71
CA GLY A 51 -8.19 16.57 36.69
C GLY A 51 -7.65 16.23 35.31
N SER A 52 -8.41 15.47 34.53
CA SER A 52 -7.89 14.73 33.37
C SER A 52 -7.33 15.70 32.34
N MET A 53 -6.02 15.94 32.40
CA MET A 53 -5.33 16.69 31.38
C MET A 53 -5.51 15.92 30.07
N ALA A 54 -6.14 16.55 29.09
CA ALA A 54 -6.34 15.94 27.79
C ALA A 54 -4.97 15.54 27.21
N LEU A 55 -4.89 14.33 26.65
CA LEU A 55 -3.69 13.89 25.95
C LEU A 55 -3.53 14.72 24.68
N VAL A 56 -2.31 15.13 24.36
CA VAL A 56 -2.03 15.99 23.21
C VAL A 56 -1.60 15.14 22.02
N LEU A 57 -2.34 15.23 20.92
CA LEU A 57 -2.09 14.53 19.66
C LEU A 57 -1.56 15.49 18.61
N HIS A 58 -0.30 15.34 18.23
CA HIS A 58 0.31 16.13 17.18
C HIS A 58 -0.04 15.60 15.80
N ALA A 59 -0.95 16.28 15.11
CA ALA A 59 -1.29 16.02 13.72
C ALA A 59 -1.99 17.23 13.09
N GLY A 60 -2.05 17.26 11.76
CA GLY A 60 -2.94 18.16 11.04
C GLY A 60 -4.42 17.78 11.26
N ASN A 61 -5.30 18.77 11.22
CA ASN A 61 -6.75 18.64 11.49
C ASN A 61 -7.51 17.70 10.51
N GLN A 62 -6.97 17.44 9.32
CA GLN A 62 -7.58 16.55 8.31
C GLN A 62 -6.82 15.23 8.12
N ASN A 63 -6.08 14.79 9.14
CA ASN A 63 -5.24 13.59 9.03
C ASN A 63 -6.04 12.32 9.39
N LYS A 64 -6.28 11.44 8.40
CA LYS A 64 -6.97 10.15 8.61
C LYS A 64 -6.34 9.26 9.69
N ASN A 65 -5.03 9.36 9.88
CA ASN A 65 -4.32 8.55 10.87
C ASN A 65 -4.57 9.09 12.28
N ALA A 66 -4.80 10.40 12.44
CA ALA A 66 -5.17 11.00 13.71
C ALA A 66 -6.63 10.68 14.09
N TYR A 67 -7.53 10.60 13.10
CA TYR A 67 -8.93 10.24 13.32
C TYR A 67 -9.10 8.91 14.07
N LYS A 68 -8.19 7.94 13.87
CA LYS A 68 -8.22 6.65 14.59
C LYS A 68 -8.26 6.86 16.10
N ALA A 69 -7.32 7.64 16.63
CA ALA A 69 -7.21 7.89 18.06
C ALA A 69 -8.36 8.77 18.57
N LEU A 70 -8.79 9.76 17.79
CA LEU A 70 -9.89 10.65 18.15
C LEU A 70 -11.24 9.92 18.20
N ILE A 71 -11.50 9.00 17.27
CA ILE A 71 -12.74 8.20 17.29
C ILE A 71 -12.69 7.20 18.45
N VAL A 72 -11.55 6.56 18.71
CA VAL A 72 -11.38 5.71 19.91
C VAL A 72 -11.66 6.51 21.20
N ALA A 73 -11.17 7.75 21.27
CA ALA A 73 -11.44 8.66 22.37
C ALA A 73 -12.95 8.92 22.55
N GLU A 74 -13.71 9.12 21.47
CA GLU A 74 -15.18 9.24 21.54
C GLU A 74 -15.88 7.98 22.08
N TYR A 75 -15.43 6.78 21.71
CA TYR A 75 -16.01 5.52 22.21
C TYR A 75 -15.66 5.24 23.68
N THR A 76 -14.51 5.73 24.15
CA THR A 76 -13.99 5.41 25.50
C THR A 76 -14.17 6.55 26.49
N GLY A 77 -14.52 7.75 26.03
CA GLY A 77 -14.57 8.97 26.85
C GLY A 77 -13.20 9.50 27.27
N VAL A 78 -12.10 8.96 26.72
CA VAL A 78 -10.75 9.47 26.95
C VAL A 78 -10.61 10.84 26.29
N GLN A 79 -10.04 11.82 26.99
CA GLN A 79 -9.85 13.16 26.43
C GLN A 79 -8.55 13.19 25.61
N VAL A 80 -8.69 13.40 24.29
CA VAL A 80 -7.56 13.57 23.36
C VAL A 80 -7.81 14.83 22.53
N GLU A 81 -6.89 15.78 22.59
CA GLU A 81 -6.96 17.04 21.86
C GLU A 81 -5.83 17.13 20.84
N LEU A 82 -6.11 17.77 19.69
CA LEU A 82 -5.06 18.07 18.71
C LEU A 82 -4.14 19.17 19.24
N ALA A 83 -2.83 19.02 19.00
CA ALA A 83 -1.85 20.04 19.32
C ALA A 83 -2.22 21.39 18.67
N LYS A 84 -2.24 22.44 19.49
CA LYS A 84 -2.55 23.80 19.03
C LYS A 84 -1.44 24.28 18.09
N ASN A 85 -1.83 24.92 16.99
CA ASN A 85 -0.90 25.51 16.00
C ASN A 85 0.08 24.52 15.35
N PHE A 86 -0.30 23.25 15.20
CA PHE A 86 0.50 22.29 14.46
C PHE A 86 0.54 22.63 12.96
N GLU A 87 1.74 22.80 12.39
CA GLU A 87 1.97 23.05 10.97
C GLU A 87 2.84 21.95 10.36
N MET A 88 2.27 21.22 9.39
CA MET A 88 2.98 20.14 8.69
C MET A 88 4.13 20.71 7.84
N GLY A 89 5.33 20.15 8.02
CA GLY A 89 6.57 20.62 7.40
C GLY A 89 7.39 21.56 8.28
N VAL A 90 6.79 22.14 9.34
CA VAL A 90 7.43 23.06 10.29
C VAL A 90 7.50 22.42 11.67
N SER A 91 6.35 22.19 12.31
CA SER A 91 6.28 21.64 13.67
C SER A 91 6.91 20.26 13.78
N ASN A 92 6.70 19.38 12.79
CA ASN A 92 7.26 18.02 12.79
C ASN A 92 8.74 17.92 12.38
N LYS A 93 9.40 19.06 12.16
CA LYS A 93 10.83 19.15 11.83
C LYS A 93 11.65 19.78 12.96
N THR A 94 11.02 20.26 14.02
CA THR A 94 11.75 20.85 15.15
C THR A 94 12.51 19.76 15.93
N PRO A 95 13.65 20.10 16.57
CA PRO A 95 14.37 19.16 17.41
C PRO A 95 13.51 18.55 18.52
N GLU A 96 12.57 19.32 19.07
CA GLU A 96 11.64 18.86 20.12
C GLU A 96 10.72 17.77 19.60
N PHE A 97 10.17 17.94 18.39
CA PHE A 97 9.33 16.92 17.78
C PHE A 97 10.12 15.68 17.39
N LEU A 98 11.33 15.85 16.84
CA LEU A 98 12.18 14.73 16.43
C LEU A 98 12.68 13.89 17.61
N LYS A 99 12.73 14.46 18.83
CA LYS A 99 12.93 13.67 20.06
C LYS A 99 11.77 12.72 20.36
N MET A 100 10.54 13.10 19.99
CA MET A 100 9.36 12.26 20.17
C MET A 100 9.19 11.22 19.07
N ASN A 101 9.47 11.60 17.82
CA ASN A 101 9.48 10.69 16.68
C ASN A 101 10.69 10.99 15.78
N PRO A 102 11.74 10.15 15.79
CA PRO A 102 12.94 10.35 14.99
C PRO A 102 12.70 10.42 13.48
N ILE A 103 11.59 9.84 12.99
CA ILE A 103 11.21 9.85 11.56
C ILE A 103 10.50 11.16 11.19
N GLY A 104 10.02 11.93 12.17
CA GLY A 104 9.28 13.18 11.96
C GLY A 104 7.92 12.98 11.28
N LYS A 105 7.32 11.79 11.41
CA LYS A 105 5.97 11.48 10.91
C LYS A 105 4.91 11.82 11.96
N ILE A 106 3.68 12.02 11.48
CA ILE A 106 2.49 12.21 12.31
C ILE A 106 1.47 11.10 12.08
N PRO A 107 0.62 10.77 13.06
CA PRO A 107 0.48 11.40 14.38
C PRO A 107 1.56 10.98 15.41
N VAL A 108 1.71 11.82 16.45
CA VAL A 108 2.45 11.50 17.69
C VAL A 108 1.59 11.91 18.88
N LEU A 109 1.39 11.02 19.85
CA LEU A 109 0.64 11.27 21.07
C LEU A 109 1.62 11.52 22.23
N GLU A 110 1.46 12.63 22.94
CA GLU A 110 2.12 12.87 24.21
C GLU A 110 1.38 12.12 25.32
N THR A 111 2.12 11.38 26.14
CA THR A 111 1.60 10.71 27.33
C THR A 111 2.49 11.01 28.53
N PRO A 112 2.00 10.84 29.78
CA PRO A 112 2.80 11.06 30.98
C PRO A 112 4.08 10.21 31.03
N ASP A 113 4.06 9.01 30.43
CA ASP A 113 5.16 8.04 30.44
C ASP A 113 6.09 8.16 29.22
N GLY A 114 5.78 9.07 28.30
CA GLY A 114 6.56 9.32 27.09
C GLY A 114 5.71 9.36 25.81
N PRO A 115 6.30 9.80 24.69
CA PRO A 115 5.58 9.92 23.43
C PRO A 115 5.34 8.55 22.77
N ILE A 116 4.21 8.42 22.08
CA ILE A 116 3.88 7.25 21.25
C ILE A 116 3.71 7.72 19.81
N PHE A 117 4.39 7.08 18.87
CA PHE A 117 4.18 7.26 17.44
C PHE A 117 3.67 5.95 16.80
N GLU A 118 3.24 6.03 15.54
CA GLU A 118 2.41 5.04 14.84
C GLU A 118 0.92 5.08 15.21
N SER A 119 0.08 5.39 14.21
CA SER A 119 -1.35 5.66 14.45
C SER A 119 -2.14 4.48 15.03
N ASN A 120 -1.82 3.25 14.63
CA ASN A 120 -2.47 2.06 15.18
C ASN A 120 -2.01 1.82 16.64
N ALA A 121 -0.74 2.11 16.98
CA ALA A 121 -0.24 2.00 18.35
C ALA A 121 -0.89 3.04 19.27
N ILE A 122 -1.00 4.29 18.79
CA ILE A 122 -1.71 5.36 19.50
C ILE A 122 -3.18 4.97 19.75
N ALA A 123 -3.90 4.51 18.71
CA ALA A 123 -5.30 4.09 18.85
C ALA A 123 -5.47 2.94 19.86
N ARG A 124 -4.56 1.95 19.83
CA ARG A 124 -4.52 0.86 20.81
C ARG A 124 -4.29 1.37 22.23
N TYR A 125 -3.37 2.31 22.42
CA TYR A 125 -3.07 2.91 23.71
C TYR A 125 -4.27 3.66 24.28
N VAL A 126 -4.88 4.56 23.49
CA VAL A 126 -6.07 5.32 23.91
C VAL A 126 -7.20 4.39 24.31
N ALA A 127 -7.44 3.32 23.54
CA ALA A 127 -8.47 2.33 23.88
C ALA A 127 -8.19 1.64 25.23
N ARG A 128 -6.94 1.32 25.52
CA ARG A 128 -6.52 0.61 26.75
C ARG A 128 -6.50 1.46 28.01
N LEU A 129 -6.56 2.80 27.89
CA LEU A 129 -6.65 3.68 29.06
C LEU A 129 -7.96 3.51 29.84
N LYS A 130 -8.97 2.89 29.23
CA LYS A 130 -10.19 2.46 29.91
C LYS A 130 -10.24 0.92 29.96
N ALA A 131 -10.25 0.38 31.18
CA ALA A 131 -10.29 -1.06 31.41
C ALA A 131 -11.57 -1.69 30.86
N ASP A 132 -12.71 -1.01 31.03
CA ASP A 132 -14.01 -1.41 30.48
C ASP A 132 -14.25 -0.72 29.13
N ASN A 133 -13.38 -1.00 28.15
CA ASN A 133 -13.56 -0.48 26.79
C ASN A 133 -14.22 -1.55 25.90
N PRO A 134 -15.20 -1.16 25.06
CA PRO A 134 -15.92 -2.11 24.20
C PRO A 134 -15.13 -2.53 22.94
N LEU A 135 -13.91 -2.00 22.73
CA LEU A 135 -13.25 -2.01 21.41
C LEU A 135 -12.33 -3.20 21.17
N TYR A 136 -11.91 -3.92 22.22
CA TYR A 136 -11.00 -5.06 22.10
C TYR A 136 -11.71 -6.41 21.96
N GLY A 137 -13.03 -6.51 22.00
CA GLY A 137 -13.70 -7.82 22.08
C GLY A 137 -13.42 -8.52 23.42
N SER A 138 -13.80 -9.78 23.53
CA SER A 138 -13.94 -10.51 24.80
C SER A 138 -13.22 -11.86 24.85
N SER A 139 -12.68 -12.34 23.71
CA SER A 139 -12.03 -13.65 23.61
C SER A 139 -10.72 -13.57 22.83
N LEU A 140 -9.84 -14.56 23.01
CA LEU A 140 -8.56 -14.64 22.30
C LEU A 140 -8.72 -14.64 20.78
N ILE A 141 -9.78 -15.27 20.26
CA ILE A 141 -10.04 -15.30 18.83
C ILE A 141 -10.52 -13.95 18.30
N GLU A 142 -11.33 -13.21 19.09
CA GLU A 142 -11.71 -11.84 18.73
C GLU A 142 -10.50 -10.90 18.75
N TYR A 143 -9.59 -11.07 19.71
CA TYR A 143 -8.32 -10.32 19.74
C TYR A 143 -7.51 -10.57 18.46
N ALA A 144 -7.34 -11.84 18.08
CA ALA A 144 -6.63 -12.19 16.85
C ALA A 144 -7.31 -11.62 15.60
N HIS A 145 -8.64 -11.67 15.50
CA HIS A 145 -9.36 -11.08 14.38
C HIS A 145 -9.27 -9.55 14.33
N ILE A 146 -9.27 -8.87 15.48
CA ILE A 146 -9.11 -7.42 15.52
C ILE A 146 -7.73 -7.02 14.99
N GLU A 147 -6.68 -7.72 15.40
CA GLU A 147 -5.33 -7.51 14.91
C GLU A 147 -5.21 -7.85 13.41
N GLN A 148 -5.79 -8.98 12.97
CA GLN A 148 -5.85 -9.38 11.56
C GLN A 148 -6.46 -8.28 10.69
N TRP A 149 -7.61 -7.74 11.07
CA TRP A 149 -8.28 -6.69 10.30
C TRP A 149 -7.56 -5.34 10.40
N THR A 150 -6.88 -5.06 11.51
CA THR A 150 -6.03 -3.87 11.66
C THR A 150 -4.84 -3.89 10.71
N ASP A 151 -4.20 -5.05 10.59
CA ASP A 151 -3.06 -5.25 9.69
C ASP A 151 -3.53 -5.27 8.23
N PHE A 152 -4.62 -5.97 7.92
CA PHE A 152 -5.25 -5.95 6.59
C PHE A 152 -5.63 -4.53 6.17
N ALA A 153 -6.25 -3.74 7.06
CA ALA A 153 -6.59 -2.35 6.77
C ALA A 153 -5.35 -1.51 6.41
N SER A 154 -4.19 -1.80 7.02
CA SER A 154 -2.97 -1.01 6.83
C SER A 154 -2.18 -1.47 5.59
N MET A 155 -2.04 -2.77 5.41
CA MET A 155 -1.19 -3.36 4.37
C MET A 155 -1.91 -3.52 3.03
N GLU A 156 -3.21 -3.82 3.06
CA GLU A 156 -3.97 -4.19 1.86
C GLU A 156 -4.91 -3.07 1.37
N ILE A 157 -5.42 -2.25 2.28
CA ILE A 157 -6.32 -1.14 1.95
C ILE A 157 -5.54 0.18 1.87
N ASP A 158 -4.95 0.62 2.98
CA ASP A 158 -4.34 1.94 3.07
C ASP A 158 -3.14 2.11 2.13
N ALA A 159 -2.25 1.11 2.08
CA ALA A 159 -1.09 1.14 1.22
C ALA A 159 -1.47 1.29 -0.26
N ASN A 160 -2.52 0.60 -0.72
CA ASN A 160 -2.96 0.67 -2.10
C ASN A 160 -3.73 1.96 -2.40
N ILE A 161 -4.56 2.46 -1.46
CA ILE A 161 -5.18 3.79 -1.56
C ILE A 161 -4.12 4.89 -1.65
N ALA A 162 -3.06 4.83 -0.83
CA ALA A 162 -1.97 5.78 -0.85
C ALA A 162 -1.20 5.75 -2.18
N ARG A 163 -0.89 4.54 -2.69
CA ARG A 163 -0.22 4.34 -3.99
C ARG A 163 -1.04 4.87 -5.17
N TRP A 164 -2.37 4.84 -5.09
CA TRP A 164 -3.24 5.45 -6.09
C TRP A 164 -3.36 6.98 -5.91
N PHE A 165 -3.64 7.44 -4.69
CA PHE A 165 -3.98 8.84 -4.45
C PHE A 165 -2.78 9.78 -4.48
N TYR A 166 -1.69 9.45 -3.79
CA TYR A 166 -0.56 10.37 -3.57
C TYR A 166 0.13 10.83 -4.86
N PRO A 167 0.31 9.98 -5.89
CA PRO A 167 0.88 10.45 -7.14
C PRO A 167 -0.02 11.44 -7.89
N ARG A 168 -1.35 11.27 -7.84
CA ARG A 168 -2.30 12.17 -8.52
C ARG A 168 -2.28 13.59 -7.95
N VAL A 169 -2.04 13.73 -6.65
CA VAL A 169 -1.95 15.03 -5.96
C VAL A 169 -0.53 15.54 -5.79
N GLY A 170 0.46 14.88 -6.42
CA GLY A 170 1.84 15.38 -6.50
C GLY A 170 2.71 15.15 -5.26
N TYR A 171 2.31 14.28 -4.32
CA TYR A 171 3.18 13.88 -3.20
C TYR A 171 4.28 12.91 -3.64
N VAL A 172 4.05 12.17 -4.72
CA VAL A 172 4.96 11.17 -5.30
C VAL A 172 4.90 11.31 -6.83
N PRO A 173 5.94 10.95 -7.60
CA PRO A 173 5.83 10.90 -9.06
C PRO A 173 4.70 9.99 -9.55
N TYR A 174 3.93 10.46 -10.53
CA TYR A 174 2.87 9.67 -11.17
C TYR A 174 3.44 8.71 -12.21
N LEU A 175 3.08 7.43 -12.07
CA LEU A 175 3.36 6.36 -13.02
C LEU A 175 2.05 5.59 -13.27
N ALA A 176 1.57 5.60 -14.52
CA ALA A 176 0.27 4.99 -14.85
C ALA A 176 0.20 3.49 -14.50
N VAL A 177 1.27 2.75 -14.77
CA VAL A 177 1.34 1.30 -14.47
C VAL A 177 1.28 1.03 -12.96
N ALA A 178 1.98 1.85 -12.16
CA ALA A 178 1.95 1.71 -10.71
C ALA A 178 0.56 2.00 -10.14
N GLU A 179 -0.15 2.96 -10.72
CA GLU A 179 -1.52 3.24 -10.36
C GLU A 179 -2.48 2.10 -10.76
N GLU A 180 -2.39 1.58 -11.98
CA GLU A 180 -3.20 0.44 -12.43
C GLU A 180 -2.98 -0.80 -11.55
N ALA A 181 -1.73 -1.04 -11.14
CA ALA A 181 -1.38 -2.10 -10.20
C ALA A 181 -1.98 -1.84 -8.80
N ALA A 182 -1.89 -0.61 -8.29
CA ALA A 182 -2.48 -0.24 -7.00
C ALA A 182 -4.02 -0.35 -7.01
N ILE A 183 -4.67 0.03 -8.11
CA ILE A 183 -6.11 -0.11 -8.31
C ILE A 183 -6.49 -1.60 -8.31
N SER A 184 -5.79 -2.41 -9.10
CA SER A 184 -6.02 -3.86 -9.20
C SER A 184 -5.83 -4.58 -7.85
N ALA A 185 -4.78 -4.22 -7.10
CA ALA A 185 -4.53 -4.73 -5.76
C ALA A 185 -5.63 -4.30 -4.78
N LEU A 186 -6.00 -3.01 -4.79
CA LEU A 186 -7.08 -2.49 -3.95
C LEU A 186 -8.41 -3.19 -4.25
N LYS A 187 -8.76 -3.40 -5.53
CA LYS A 187 -9.98 -4.13 -5.92
C LYS A 187 -9.99 -5.55 -5.38
N ARG A 188 -8.85 -6.25 -5.39
CA ARG A 188 -8.73 -7.60 -4.80
C ARG A 188 -9.01 -7.58 -3.30
N SER A 189 -8.41 -6.64 -2.59
CA SER A 189 -8.57 -6.51 -1.14
C SER A 189 -9.99 -6.07 -0.76
N LEU A 190 -10.58 -5.14 -1.52
CA LEU A 190 -11.98 -4.76 -1.39
C LEU A 190 -12.92 -5.92 -1.72
N GLY A 191 -12.58 -6.80 -2.68
CA GLY A 191 -13.32 -8.02 -2.97
C GLY A 191 -13.36 -8.96 -1.76
N ALA A 192 -12.22 -9.24 -1.15
CA ALA A 192 -12.14 -10.07 0.06
C ALA A 192 -12.94 -9.46 1.23
N LEU A 193 -12.80 -8.14 1.44
CA LEU A 193 -13.55 -7.40 2.45
C LEU A 193 -15.07 -7.42 2.17
N ASN A 194 -15.47 -7.28 0.91
CA ASN A 194 -16.86 -7.32 0.47
C ASN A 194 -17.50 -8.69 0.74
N THR A 195 -16.76 -9.78 0.49
CA THR A 195 -17.19 -11.13 0.82
C THR A 195 -17.37 -11.30 2.32
N HIS A 196 -16.41 -10.88 3.14
CA HIS A 196 -16.53 -10.95 4.61
C HIS A 196 -17.76 -10.18 5.10
N LEU A 197 -17.97 -8.97 4.58
CA LEU A 197 -19.09 -8.11 4.98
C LEU A 197 -20.43 -8.54 4.39
N SER A 198 -20.50 -9.53 3.50
CA SER A 198 -21.79 -9.99 2.94
C SER A 198 -22.73 -10.54 4.03
N SER A 199 -22.17 -11.17 5.06
CA SER A 199 -22.91 -11.75 6.20
C SER A 199 -22.62 -11.08 7.54
N ASN A 200 -21.78 -10.04 7.58
CA ASN A 200 -21.36 -9.36 8.81
C ASN A 200 -21.65 -7.86 8.76
N THR A 201 -22.18 -7.33 9.86
CA THR A 201 -22.42 -5.87 10.03
C THR A 201 -21.12 -5.13 10.35
N TYR A 202 -20.27 -5.71 11.18
CA TYR A 202 -18.96 -5.21 11.60
C TYR A 202 -17.88 -6.24 11.30
N LEU A 203 -16.60 -5.88 11.43
CA LEU A 203 -15.51 -6.79 11.08
C LEU A 203 -15.35 -7.96 12.07
N VAL A 204 -15.60 -7.71 13.36
CA VAL A 204 -15.43 -8.70 14.43
C VAL A 204 -16.64 -8.68 15.35
N GLY A 205 -17.25 -9.85 15.56
CA GLY A 205 -18.42 -9.99 16.41
C GLY A 205 -19.65 -9.21 15.91
N HIS A 206 -20.40 -8.62 16.83
CA HIS A 206 -21.66 -7.93 16.56
C HIS A 206 -21.67 -6.45 16.99
N SER A 207 -20.50 -5.88 17.26
CA SER A 207 -20.34 -4.47 17.69
C SER A 207 -19.11 -3.84 17.06
N VAL A 208 -19.03 -2.50 17.12
CA VAL A 208 -17.84 -1.76 16.68
C VAL A 208 -16.63 -2.15 17.53
N THR A 209 -15.54 -2.48 16.86
CA THR A 209 -14.24 -2.76 17.49
C THR A 209 -13.16 -1.80 16.96
N LEU A 210 -11.95 -1.91 17.51
CA LEU A 210 -10.81 -1.16 17.00
C LEU A 210 -10.53 -1.44 15.52
N ALA A 211 -10.79 -2.68 15.05
CA ALA A 211 -10.65 -3.04 13.65
C ALA A 211 -11.53 -2.17 12.74
N ASP A 212 -12.78 -1.92 13.16
CA ASP A 212 -13.71 -1.13 12.37
C ASP A 212 -13.27 0.34 12.28
N ILE A 213 -12.86 0.92 13.42
CA ILE A 213 -12.37 2.30 13.46
C ILE A 213 -11.17 2.47 12.53
N ILE A 214 -10.19 1.57 12.61
CA ILE A 214 -8.99 1.64 11.78
C ILE A 214 -9.30 1.44 10.30
N MET A 215 -10.15 0.45 9.98
CA MET A 215 -10.58 0.17 8.60
C MET A 215 -11.25 1.39 7.96
N ILE A 216 -12.19 2.01 8.67
CA ILE A 216 -12.93 3.16 8.16
C ILE A 216 -12.04 4.38 7.98
N CYS A 217 -11.13 4.65 8.92
CA CYS A 217 -10.15 5.72 8.75
C CYS A 217 -9.23 5.49 7.53
N ASN A 218 -8.84 4.25 7.26
CA ASN A 218 -8.02 3.93 6.09
C ASN A 218 -8.82 4.00 4.77
N LEU A 219 -10.09 3.57 4.77
CA LEU A 219 -11.01 3.73 3.64
C LEU A 219 -11.40 5.17 3.36
N TYR A 220 -11.37 6.06 4.38
CA TYR A 220 -11.83 7.44 4.30
C TYR A 220 -11.22 8.22 3.14
N HIS A 221 -9.90 8.16 2.95
CA HIS A 221 -9.27 8.85 1.80
C HIS A 221 -9.72 8.27 0.47
N GLY A 222 -9.91 6.95 0.39
CA GLY A 222 -10.44 6.32 -0.79
C GLY A 222 -11.81 6.88 -1.13
N PHE A 223 -12.79 6.75 -0.23
CA PHE A 223 -14.16 7.25 -0.45
C PHE A 223 -14.23 8.75 -0.67
N ALA A 224 -13.51 9.55 0.11
CA ALA A 224 -13.61 11.01 0.05
C ALA A 224 -12.81 11.65 -1.09
N ARG A 225 -11.84 10.95 -1.69
CA ARG A 225 -10.90 11.56 -2.65
C ARG A 225 -10.79 10.86 -4.00
N ILE A 226 -10.96 9.55 -4.12
CA ILE A 226 -10.60 8.82 -5.36
C ILE A 226 -11.58 7.71 -5.79
N MET A 227 -12.33 7.11 -4.87
CA MET A 227 -13.25 6.02 -5.16
C MET A 227 -14.64 6.58 -5.49
N ILE A 228 -14.83 6.89 -6.77
CA ILE A 228 -16.11 7.38 -7.30
C ILE A 228 -17.20 6.31 -7.26
N LYS A 229 -18.46 6.71 -7.45
CA LYS A 229 -19.61 5.80 -7.32
C LYS A 229 -19.54 4.57 -8.23
N SER A 230 -19.06 4.70 -9.47
CA SER A 230 -18.91 3.56 -10.38
C SER A 230 -17.88 2.54 -9.87
N PHE A 231 -16.84 3.01 -9.17
CA PHE A 231 -15.84 2.14 -8.54
C PHE A 231 -16.40 1.42 -7.31
N THR A 232 -17.06 2.15 -6.40
CA THR A 232 -17.57 1.56 -5.15
C THR A 232 -18.76 0.63 -5.37
N SER A 233 -19.52 0.83 -6.45
CA SER A 233 -20.66 -0.03 -6.79
C SER A 233 -20.26 -1.48 -7.09
N GLU A 234 -18.97 -1.74 -7.40
CA GLU A 234 -18.42 -3.10 -7.51
C GLU A 234 -18.36 -3.83 -6.15
N PHE A 235 -18.41 -3.09 -5.03
CA PHE A 235 -18.25 -3.60 -3.66
C PHE A 235 -19.40 -3.13 -2.75
N PRO A 236 -20.66 -3.54 -3.02
CA PRO A 236 -21.84 -3.00 -2.35
C PRO A 236 -21.86 -3.21 -0.83
N HIS A 237 -21.26 -4.31 -0.33
CA HIS A 237 -21.20 -4.60 1.10
C HIS A 237 -20.16 -3.73 1.83
N VAL A 238 -19.06 -3.39 1.15
CA VAL A 238 -18.09 -2.41 1.64
C VAL A 238 -18.70 -1.02 1.65
N GLU A 239 -19.42 -0.64 0.59
CA GLU A 239 -20.08 0.66 0.53
C GLU A 239 -21.13 0.80 1.64
N ARG A 240 -21.99 -0.21 1.84
CA ARG A 240 -22.96 -0.24 2.95
C ARG A 240 -22.24 -0.12 4.30
N TYR A 241 -21.16 -0.87 4.50
CA TYR A 241 -20.38 -0.84 5.74
C TYR A 241 -19.77 0.55 6.00
N PHE A 242 -19.13 1.15 5.00
CA PHE A 242 -18.53 2.47 5.12
C PHE A 242 -19.57 3.51 5.55
N TRP A 243 -20.72 3.56 4.87
CA TRP A 243 -21.78 4.51 5.20
C TRP A 243 -22.45 4.24 6.54
N THR A 244 -22.61 2.97 6.94
CA THR A 244 -23.07 2.63 8.29
C THR A 244 -22.13 3.20 9.35
N MET A 245 -20.82 3.05 9.16
CA MET A 245 -19.82 3.45 10.16
C MET A 245 -19.64 4.97 10.25
N VAL A 246 -19.43 5.67 9.13
CA VAL A 246 -19.18 7.12 9.16
C VAL A 246 -20.37 7.93 9.67
N ASN A 247 -21.59 7.37 9.59
CA ASN A 247 -22.80 7.98 10.12
C ASN A 247 -23.07 7.67 11.60
N GLN A 248 -22.27 6.83 12.26
CA GLN A 248 -22.40 6.65 13.71
C GLN A 248 -22.02 7.95 14.44
N PRO A 249 -22.67 8.27 15.58
CA PRO A 249 -22.43 9.53 16.30
C PRO A 249 -20.96 9.80 16.63
N ASN A 250 -20.23 8.78 17.10
CA ASN A 250 -18.83 8.89 17.49
C ASN A 250 -17.91 9.15 16.28
N PHE A 251 -18.23 8.56 15.12
CA PHE A 251 -17.50 8.84 13.88
C PHE A 251 -17.80 10.24 13.37
N ARG A 252 -19.09 10.62 13.33
CA ARG A 252 -19.53 11.91 12.79
C ARG A 252 -18.99 13.10 13.57
N ARG A 253 -18.80 13.00 14.89
CA ARG A 253 -18.16 14.04 15.70
C ARG A 253 -16.73 14.35 15.26
N VAL A 254 -16.00 13.34 14.79
CA VAL A 254 -14.59 13.49 14.36
C VAL A 254 -14.47 13.76 12.87
N LEU A 255 -15.19 12.99 12.04
CA LEU A 255 -15.10 13.06 10.58
C LEU A 255 -15.94 14.18 9.97
N GLY A 256 -16.94 14.68 10.69
CA GLY A 256 -17.98 15.55 10.15
C GLY A 256 -18.85 14.86 9.11
N ASP A 257 -19.43 15.66 8.21
CA ASP A 257 -20.22 15.15 7.10
C ASP A 257 -19.30 14.65 5.97
N VAL A 258 -19.29 13.34 5.75
CA VAL A 258 -18.47 12.70 4.72
C VAL A 258 -19.20 12.71 3.38
N LYS A 259 -18.51 13.17 2.32
CA LYS A 259 -18.98 13.12 0.93
C LYS A 259 -18.10 12.18 0.13
N GLN A 260 -18.72 11.43 -0.78
CA GLN A 260 -17.98 10.60 -1.71
C GLN A 260 -17.30 11.45 -2.78
N ALA A 261 -16.18 10.95 -3.30
CA ALA A 261 -15.50 11.53 -4.45
C ALA A 261 -16.43 11.52 -5.67
N GLU A 262 -16.64 12.69 -6.26
CA GLU A 262 -17.41 12.85 -7.50
C GLU A 262 -16.55 12.51 -8.73
N SER A 263 -15.25 12.75 -8.65
CA SER A 263 -14.28 12.46 -9.70
C SER A 263 -12.94 12.02 -9.11
N VAL A 264 -12.16 11.28 -9.89
CA VAL A 264 -10.77 10.98 -9.56
C VAL A 264 -9.95 12.24 -9.87
N PRO A 265 -9.11 12.75 -8.95
CA PRO A 265 -8.30 13.94 -9.18
C PRO A 265 -7.45 13.79 -10.45
N PRO A 266 -7.36 14.84 -11.29
CA PRO A 266 -6.48 14.80 -12.46
C PRO A 266 -5.03 14.67 -11.99
N VAL A 267 -4.19 14.07 -12.84
CA VAL A 267 -2.75 13.98 -12.57
C VAL A 267 -2.17 15.38 -12.58
N THR A 268 -1.73 15.85 -11.41
CA THR A 268 -1.13 17.17 -11.29
C THR A 268 0.23 17.16 -12.00
N SER A 269 0.40 17.98 -13.05
CA SER A 269 1.72 18.20 -13.65
C SER A 269 2.63 18.84 -12.60
N GLN A 270 3.76 18.20 -12.31
CA GLN A 270 4.67 18.67 -11.27
C GLN A 270 5.08 20.13 -11.54
N LYS A 271 4.55 21.07 -10.76
CA LYS A 271 5.26 22.34 -10.54
C LYS A 271 6.56 21.94 -9.86
N LYS A 272 7.69 22.18 -10.53
CA LYS A 272 9.02 22.12 -9.92
C LYS A 272 8.94 22.81 -8.56
N THR A 273 9.10 22.04 -7.50
CA THR A 273 9.35 22.57 -6.17
C THR A 273 10.60 23.42 -6.27
N THR A 274 10.41 24.73 -6.13
CA THR A 274 11.47 25.72 -6.04
C THR A 274 12.33 25.35 -4.83
N GLN A 275 13.59 24.97 -5.10
CA GLN A 275 14.61 24.89 -4.05
C GLN A 275 14.67 26.23 -3.30
N PRO A 276 14.80 26.21 -1.96
CA PRO A 276 15.05 27.43 -1.20
C PRO A 276 16.35 28.09 -1.70
N LYS A 277 16.26 29.36 -2.10
CA LYS A 277 17.42 30.20 -2.42
C LYS A 277 18.33 30.29 -1.19
N GLU A 278 19.57 29.85 -1.32
CA GLU A 278 20.65 30.27 -0.43
C GLU A 278 20.81 31.80 -0.46
N PRO A 279 21.19 32.42 0.67
CA PRO A 279 21.30 33.87 0.79
C PRO A 279 22.46 34.44 -0.03
N ALA A 280 22.16 35.51 -0.77
CA ALA A 280 23.08 36.23 -1.64
C ALA A 280 24.24 36.89 -0.87
N LYS A 281 25.46 36.80 -1.43
CA LYS A 281 26.56 37.75 -1.20
C LYS A 281 26.67 38.76 -2.37
N PRO A 282 27.18 39.98 -2.14
CA PRO A 282 26.80 41.16 -2.91
C PRO A 282 27.68 41.46 -4.15
N LYS A 283 26.98 41.91 -5.21
CA LYS A 283 27.30 42.87 -6.30
C LYS A 283 28.76 43.13 -6.70
N GLU A 284 29.01 42.95 -8.00
CA GLU A 284 29.79 43.91 -8.81
C GLU A 284 29.19 44.07 -10.22
N ALA A 285 29.48 45.19 -10.88
CA ALA A 285 28.56 45.94 -11.72
C ALA A 285 28.75 45.83 -13.26
N LYS A 286 27.61 45.94 -13.95
CA LYS A 286 27.31 46.57 -15.28
C LYS A 286 28.21 46.30 -16.50
N LYS A 287 27.57 45.82 -17.60
CA LYS A 287 27.51 46.54 -18.90
C LYS A 287 26.37 46.02 -19.79
N GLU A 288 25.74 46.96 -20.49
CA GLU A 288 24.50 46.87 -21.31
C GLU A 288 24.69 46.24 -22.72
N PRO A 289 23.57 45.89 -23.42
CA PRO A 289 23.54 45.00 -24.57
C PRO A 289 23.57 45.72 -25.94
N LYS A 290 23.96 45.01 -27.01
CA LYS A 290 23.79 45.44 -28.41
C LYS A 290 23.15 44.34 -29.29
N LYS A 291 21.93 44.66 -29.74
CA LYS A 291 21.28 44.50 -31.06
C LYS A 291 21.48 43.22 -31.91
N GLU A 292 20.34 42.59 -32.20
CA GLU A 292 19.99 41.81 -33.41
C GLU A 292 20.23 42.58 -34.73
N PRO A 293 20.25 41.88 -35.87
CA PRO A 293 19.06 41.90 -36.74
C PRO A 293 18.65 40.52 -37.28
N ALA A 294 17.42 40.47 -37.77
CA ALA A 294 16.53 39.31 -37.91
C ALA A 294 16.24 38.89 -39.36
N LYS A 295 15.64 37.68 -39.48
CA LYS A 295 14.55 37.22 -40.40
C LYS A 295 14.84 37.07 -41.91
N PRO A 296 14.09 36.25 -42.70
CA PRO A 296 12.62 36.02 -42.70
C PRO A 296 12.14 34.54 -42.73
N LYS A 297 10.97 34.10 -42.22
CA LYS A 297 9.52 34.42 -42.38
C LYS A 297 8.87 33.83 -43.67
N VAL A 298 7.92 32.88 -43.48
CA VAL A 298 6.65 32.65 -44.25
C VAL A 298 5.70 31.89 -43.27
N GLN A 299 4.67 32.49 -42.64
CA GLN A 299 3.26 32.78 -43.03
C GLN A 299 2.40 31.55 -43.36
N GLU A 300 1.52 31.13 -42.44
CA GLU A 300 0.03 31.33 -42.38
C GLU A 300 -0.69 30.21 -43.15
N VAL A 301 -1.69 29.51 -42.59
CA VAL A 301 -3.09 29.94 -42.38
C VAL A 301 -3.73 29.22 -41.17
N VAL A 302 -4.62 29.95 -40.48
CA VAL A 302 -5.51 29.48 -39.40
C VAL A 302 -6.87 29.12 -40.00
N GLU A 303 -7.40 27.95 -39.70
CA GLU A 303 -8.84 27.66 -39.72
C GLU A 303 -9.21 26.90 -38.44
N GLN A 304 -10.24 27.40 -37.75
CA GLN A 304 -10.86 26.79 -36.57
C GLN A 304 -12.09 26.02 -37.03
N GLU A 305 -12.14 24.72 -36.71
CA GLU A 305 -13.38 23.94 -36.58
C GLU A 305 -13.30 23.08 -35.30
N GLU A 306 -14.46 22.91 -34.65
CA GLU A 306 -14.65 22.30 -33.33
C GLU A 306 -14.50 20.76 -33.29
N GLU A 307 -14.10 20.28 -32.10
CA GLU A 307 -14.27 18.94 -31.49
C GLU A 307 -13.61 17.66 -32.06
N ALA A 308 -12.59 17.17 -31.34
CA ALA A 308 -12.39 15.75 -30.94
C ALA A 308 -11.27 15.63 -29.87
N PRO A 309 -11.33 14.67 -28.92
CA PRO A 309 -10.43 14.60 -27.77
C PRO A 309 -8.98 14.28 -28.18
N LYS A 310 -8.02 15.04 -27.65
CA LYS A 310 -6.58 14.83 -27.90
C LYS A 310 -6.15 13.42 -27.46
N PRO A 311 -5.48 12.63 -28.34
CA PRO A 311 -5.03 11.28 -28.03
C PRO A 311 -3.91 11.29 -26.98
N LYS A 312 -3.96 10.32 -26.06
CA LYS A 312 -2.89 10.01 -25.09
C LYS A 312 -1.54 9.92 -25.83
N PRO A 313 -0.42 10.38 -25.22
CA PRO A 313 0.90 10.25 -25.82
C PRO A 313 1.15 8.77 -26.17
N LYS A 314 1.31 8.48 -27.47
CA LYS A 314 1.51 7.13 -28.00
C LYS A 314 2.87 6.61 -27.54
N ASN A 315 2.94 5.33 -27.16
CA ASN A 315 4.21 4.69 -26.82
C ASN A 315 5.12 4.76 -28.07
N PRO A 316 6.43 5.04 -27.95
CA PRO A 316 7.33 5.09 -29.10
C PRO A 316 7.28 3.86 -30.01
N LEU A 317 6.94 2.68 -29.47
CA LEU A 317 6.75 1.45 -30.26
C LEU A 317 5.46 1.42 -31.09
N ASP A 318 4.43 2.19 -30.71
CA ASP A 318 3.20 2.36 -31.51
C ASP A 318 3.45 3.20 -32.77
N LEU A 319 4.61 3.87 -32.87
CA LEU A 319 5.02 4.67 -34.02
C LEU A 319 5.86 3.86 -35.03
N LEU A 320 6.22 2.62 -34.70
CA LEU A 320 6.97 1.76 -35.61
C LEU A 320 6.10 1.31 -36.80
N PRO A 321 6.66 1.14 -38.00
CA PRO A 321 5.93 0.69 -39.19
C PRO A 321 5.18 -0.62 -38.90
N PRO A 322 3.89 -0.77 -39.26
CA PRO A 322 3.11 -1.96 -38.96
C PRO A 322 3.84 -3.26 -39.33
N SER A 323 3.86 -4.21 -38.40
CA SER A 323 4.46 -5.53 -38.60
C SER A 323 3.44 -6.47 -39.23
N LYS A 324 3.91 -7.39 -40.08
CA LYS A 324 3.08 -8.50 -40.60
C LYS A 324 2.66 -9.45 -39.48
N MET A 325 3.51 -9.61 -38.46
CA MET A 325 3.19 -10.36 -37.25
C MET A 325 2.22 -9.57 -36.37
N ILE A 326 1.05 -10.13 -36.08
CA ILE A 326 0.13 -9.65 -35.04
C ILE A 326 0.41 -10.45 -33.76
N LEU A 327 0.96 -9.79 -32.74
CA LEU A 327 1.43 -10.46 -31.52
C LEU A 327 0.29 -11.14 -30.74
N ASP A 328 -0.90 -10.57 -30.72
CA ASP A 328 -2.06 -11.16 -30.04
C ASP A 328 -2.52 -12.46 -30.70
N ASP A 329 -2.42 -12.56 -32.03
CA ASP A 329 -2.71 -13.79 -32.76
C ASP A 329 -1.69 -14.88 -32.43
N TRP A 330 -0.40 -14.52 -32.34
CA TRP A 330 0.63 -15.43 -31.85
C TRP A 330 0.31 -15.93 -30.44
N LYS A 331 0.05 -15.03 -29.49
CA LYS A 331 -0.24 -15.38 -28.10
C LYS A 331 -1.48 -16.26 -27.96
N ARG A 332 -2.49 -16.00 -28.78
CA ARG A 332 -3.72 -16.81 -28.87
C ARG A 332 -3.41 -18.20 -29.41
N LEU A 333 -2.67 -18.31 -30.52
CA LEU A 333 -2.25 -19.59 -31.09
C LEU A 333 -1.44 -20.41 -30.07
N TYR A 334 -0.44 -19.80 -29.44
CA TYR A 334 0.39 -20.41 -28.41
C TYR A 334 -0.47 -20.95 -27.26
N SER A 335 -1.40 -20.15 -26.75
CA SER A 335 -2.24 -20.52 -25.59
C SER A 335 -3.22 -21.65 -25.89
N ASN A 336 -3.72 -21.71 -27.12
CA ASN A 336 -4.71 -22.68 -27.57
C ASN A 336 -4.09 -24.02 -27.99
N THR A 337 -2.79 -24.05 -28.29
CA THR A 337 -2.10 -25.28 -28.65
C THR A 337 -1.81 -26.10 -27.39
N LYS A 338 -2.38 -27.31 -27.31
CA LYS A 338 -2.19 -28.24 -26.17
C LYS A 338 -1.44 -29.51 -26.54
N THR A 339 -1.52 -29.92 -27.80
CA THR A 339 -0.85 -31.09 -28.38
C THR A 339 -0.23 -30.72 -29.72
N ASN A 340 0.69 -31.55 -30.24
CA ASN A 340 1.39 -31.32 -31.51
C ASN A 340 2.04 -29.94 -31.59
N PHE A 341 2.73 -29.55 -30.51
CA PHE A 341 3.20 -28.20 -30.28
C PHE A 341 4.10 -27.68 -31.41
N ARG A 342 4.96 -28.55 -31.96
CA ARG A 342 5.80 -28.22 -33.12
C ARG A 342 5.02 -27.95 -34.40
N GLU A 343 4.06 -28.81 -34.72
CA GLU A 343 3.30 -28.74 -35.98
C GLU A 343 2.34 -27.55 -36.01
N VAL A 344 1.88 -27.10 -34.83
CA VAL A 344 0.87 -26.04 -34.71
C VAL A 344 1.49 -24.73 -34.22
N ALA A 345 2.01 -24.69 -32.99
CA ALA A 345 2.51 -23.45 -32.39
C ALA A 345 3.85 -23.04 -32.98
N ILE A 346 4.84 -23.93 -33.06
CA ILE A 346 6.16 -23.57 -33.62
C ILE A 346 6.06 -23.23 -35.11
N LYS A 347 5.38 -24.07 -35.91
CA LYS A 347 5.13 -23.75 -37.31
C LYS A 347 4.41 -22.42 -37.48
N GLY A 348 3.33 -22.21 -36.72
CA GLY A 348 2.57 -20.96 -36.78
C GLY A 348 3.36 -19.74 -36.32
N PHE A 349 4.24 -19.89 -35.31
CA PHE A 349 5.17 -18.85 -34.91
C PHE A 349 6.00 -18.38 -36.10
N TRP A 350 6.68 -19.31 -36.79
CA TRP A 350 7.54 -18.97 -37.93
C TRP A 350 6.77 -18.50 -39.16
N ASP A 351 5.55 -19.01 -39.40
CA ASP A 351 4.66 -18.51 -40.46
C ASP A 351 4.24 -17.05 -40.22
N MET A 352 4.09 -16.65 -38.95
CA MET A 352 3.72 -15.28 -38.54
C MET A 352 4.94 -14.37 -38.31
N TYR A 353 6.10 -14.93 -37.99
CA TYR A 353 7.26 -14.18 -37.53
C TYR A 353 7.73 -13.18 -38.59
N ASP A 354 7.85 -11.92 -38.17
CA ASP A 354 8.30 -10.82 -39.01
C ASP A 354 9.64 -10.30 -38.47
N PRO A 355 10.77 -10.61 -39.12
CA PRO A 355 12.09 -10.23 -38.64
C PRO A 355 12.37 -8.72 -38.78
N GLU A 356 11.62 -7.99 -39.61
CA GLU A 356 11.70 -6.52 -39.68
C GLU A 356 10.89 -5.88 -38.55
N GLY A 357 9.77 -6.51 -38.20
CA GLY A 357 8.87 -6.07 -37.15
C GLY A 357 9.31 -6.43 -35.73
N TYR A 358 9.99 -7.56 -35.54
CA TYR A 358 10.29 -8.11 -34.21
C TYR A 358 11.70 -8.69 -34.14
N SER A 359 12.33 -8.52 -32.97
CA SER A 359 13.62 -9.13 -32.66
C SER A 359 13.47 -10.18 -31.57
N LEU A 360 14.21 -11.27 -31.72
CA LEU A 360 14.34 -12.33 -30.72
C LEU A 360 15.64 -12.16 -29.95
N TRP A 361 15.60 -12.43 -28.64
CA TRP A 361 16.73 -12.29 -27.73
C TRP A 361 16.78 -13.47 -26.77
N PHE A 362 17.96 -14.06 -26.62
CA PHE A 362 18.25 -14.92 -25.49
C PHE A 362 18.67 -14.06 -24.29
N CYS A 363 18.27 -14.48 -23.10
CA CYS A 363 18.80 -13.92 -21.86
C CYS A 363 19.26 -15.04 -20.91
N ASP A 364 20.53 -14.97 -20.49
CA ASP A 364 21.10 -15.91 -19.52
C ASP A 364 21.40 -15.13 -18.22
N TYR A 365 20.94 -15.63 -17.07
CA TYR A 365 21.14 -14.93 -15.79
C TYR A 365 22.61 -15.00 -15.35
N LYS A 366 23.19 -13.85 -14.99
CA LYS A 366 24.63 -13.72 -14.71
C LYS A 366 25.08 -14.45 -13.43
N TYR A 367 24.20 -14.55 -12.44
CA TYR A 367 24.54 -15.02 -11.09
C TYR A 367 23.91 -16.38 -10.78
N ASN A 368 23.97 -17.32 -11.72
CA ASN A 368 23.36 -18.64 -11.54
C ASN A 368 23.92 -19.40 -10.33
N ASP A 369 25.19 -19.21 -9.99
CA ASP A 369 25.83 -19.87 -8.83
C ASP A 369 25.16 -19.53 -7.48
N GLU A 370 24.43 -18.42 -7.40
CA GLU A 370 23.69 -18.01 -6.19
C GLU A 370 22.33 -18.71 -6.06
N ASN A 371 21.83 -19.35 -7.11
CA ASN A 371 20.52 -19.98 -7.14
C ASN A 371 20.55 -21.38 -6.51
N THR A 372 20.71 -21.44 -5.19
CA THR A 372 20.85 -22.73 -4.46
C THR A 372 19.51 -23.34 -4.02
N VAL A 373 18.43 -22.57 -4.10
CA VAL A 373 17.10 -22.98 -3.62
C VAL A 373 16.08 -22.84 -4.75
N SER A 374 15.43 -23.95 -5.11
CA SER A 374 14.54 -24.05 -6.28
C SER A 374 13.36 -23.08 -6.19
N PHE A 375 12.62 -23.08 -5.07
CA PHE A 375 11.45 -22.21 -4.90
C PHE A 375 11.81 -20.71 -4.91
N VAL A 376 12.97 -20.35 -4.35
CA VAL A 376 13.45 -18.96 -4.36
C VAL A 376 13.80 -18.53 -5.79
N THR A 377 14.44 -19.42 -6.55
CA THR A 377 14.80 -19.19 -7.96
C THR A 377 13.55 -19.02 -8.82
N MET A 378 12.54 -19.89 -8.65
CA MET A 378 11.25 -19.75 -9.34
C MET A 378 10.52 -18.44 -8.99
N ASN A 379 10.57 -18.01 -7.72
CA ASN A 379 9.98 -16.74 -7.29
C ASN A 379 10.72 -15.53 -7.88
N LYS A 380 12.05 -15.60 -7.99
CA LYS A 380 12.89 -14.58 -8.63
C LYS A 380 12.47 -14.38 -10.10
N VAL A 381 12.33 -15.47 -10.85
CA VAL A 381 11.82 -15.44 -12.24
C VAL A 381 10.40 -14.85 -12.29
N GLY A 382 9.52 -15.24 -11.35
CA GLY A 382 8.16 -14.69 -11.27
C GLY A 382 8.16 -13.17 -11.03
N GLY A 383 9.02 -12.68 -10.15
CA GLY A 383 9.19 -11.25 -9.90
C GLY A 383 9.71 -10.50 -11.13
N PHE A 384 10.67 -11.07 -11.88
CA PHE A 384 11.14 -10.50 -13.12
C PHE A 384 10.02 -10.36 -14.16
N LEU A 385 9.22 -11.42 -14.36
CA LEU A 385 8.08 -11.38 -15.28
C LEU A 385 7.02 -10.35 -14.87
N GLN A 386 6.79 -10.14 -13.57
CA GLN A 386 5.90 -9.09 -13.08
C GLN A 386 6.41 -7.68 -13.39
N ARG A 387 7.72 -7.45 -13.35
CA ARG A 387 8.32 -6.16 -13.72
C ARG A 387 8.31 -5.92 -15.22
N MET A 388 8.38 -6.98 -16.01
CA MET A 388 8.24 -6.93 -17.47
C MET A 388 6.82 -6.60 -17.95
N ASP A 389 5.82 -6.50 -17.06
CA ASP A 389 4.40 -6.33 -17.42
C ASP A 389 4.11 -5.07 -18.24
N LEU A 390 4.92 -4.03 -18.06
CA LEU A 390 4.90 -2.80 -18.87
C LEU A 390 5.18 -3.05 -20.38
N THR A 391 5.75 -4.21 -20.73
CA THR A 391 6.00 -4.66 -22.11
C THR A 391 4.92 -5.57 -22.66
N ARG A 392 3.89 -5.93 -21.87
CA ARG A 392 2.93 -6.99 -22.22
C ARG A 392 2.32 -6.80 -23.61
N LYS A 393 2.01 -5.58 -24.02
CA LYS A 393 1.46 -5.29 -25.36
C LYS A 393 2.47 -5.51 -26.51
N TYR A 394 3.77 -5.43 -26.23
CA TYR A 394 4.84 -5.37 -27.24
C TYR A 394 5.80 -6.56 -27.20
N ALA A 395 5.63 -7.47 -26.24
CA ALA A 395 6.54 -8.58 -26.04
C ALA A 395 5.84 -9.92 -25.77
N PHE A 396 6.57 -10.99 -26.07
CA PHE A 396 6.31 -12.35 -25.62
C PHE A 396 7.61 -12.91 -25.05
N GLY A 397 7.53 -13.68 -23.97
CA GLY A 397 8.73 -14.21 -23.30
C GLY A 397 8.53 -15.61 -22.75
N LYS A 398 9.63 -16.36 -22.66
CA LYS A 398 9.73 -17.64 -21.97
C LYS A 398 10.94 -17.60 -21.06
N MET A 399 10.75 -18.00 -19.80
CA MET A 399 11.81 -18.13 -18.82
C MET A 399 11.81 -19.55 -18.30
N LEU A 400 12.97 -20.21 -18.38
CA LEU A 400 13.19 -21.58 -17.95
C LEU A 400 14.10 -21.58 -16.72
N VAL A 401 13.77 -22.43 -15.75
CA VAL A 401 14.64 -22.81 -14.64
C VAL A 401 15.13 -24.22 -14.92
N VAL A 402 16.44 -24.39 -15.04
CA VAL A 402 17.07 -25.61 -15.54
C VAL A 402 18.04 -26.16 -14.49
N GLY A 403 18.05 -27.48 -14.32
CA GLY A 403 18.89 -28.20 -13.36
C GLY A 403 18.08 -29.06 -12.38
N SER A 404 18.59 -30.27 -12.10
CA SER A 404 18.03 -31.18 -11.08
C SER A 404 18.47 -30.82 -9.66
N ASP A 405 19.67 -30.23 -9.55
CA ASP A 405 20.35 -29.92 -8.31
C ASP A 405 20.93 -28.50 -8.39
N PRO A 406 21.12 -27.83 -7.24
CA PRO A 406 21.71 -26.50 -7.22
C PRO A 406 23.18 -26.51 -7.70
N PRO A 407 23.65 -25.42 -8.32
CA PRO A 407 22.91 -24.18 -8.62
C PRO A 407 21.95 -24.30 -9.83
N TYR A 408 20.75 -23.74 -9.69
CA TYR A 408 19.75 -23.73 -10.76
C TYR A 408 20.03 -22.61 -11.78
N LYS A 409 20.01 -22.94 -13.07
CA LYS A 409 20.25 -21.99 -14.16
C LYS A 409 18.96 -21.34 -14.61
N VAL A 410 18.97 -20.01 -14.75
CA VAL A 410 17.85 -19.26 -15.31
C VAL A 410 18.20 -18.81 -16.72
N LYS A 411 17.40 -19.26 -17.69
CA LYS A 411 17.55 -18.95 -19.12
C LYS A 411 16.25 -18.40 -19.66
N GLY A 412 16.30 -17.52 -20.64
CA GLY A 412 15.11 -16.92 -21.21
C GLY A 412 15.20 -16.63 -22.71
N LEU A 413 14.03 -16.52 -23.32
CA LEU A 413 13.79 -16.15 -24.69
C LEU A 413 12.76 -15.03 -24.71
N TRP A 414 13.07 -13.94 -25.38
CA TRP A 414 12.18 -12.79 -25.50
C TRP A 414 12.03 -12.34 -26.94
N LEU A 415 10.78 -12.14 -27.34
CA LEU A 415 10.38 -11.51 -28.58
C LEU A 415 9.96 -10.08 -28.25
N PHE A 416 10.63 -9.07 -28.80
CA PHE A 416 10.29 -7.67 -28.63
C PHE A 416 9.89 -7.03 -29.95
N ARG A 417 8.90 -6.13 -29.89
CA ARG A 417 8.55 -5.27 -31.02
C ARG A 417 9.70 -4.30 -31.32
N GLY A 418 10.13 -4.29 -32.58
CA GLY A 418 11.28 -3.51 -33.05
C GLY A 418 12.57 -4.32 -33.06
N GLN A 419 13.65 -3.66 -33.45
CA GLN A 419 14.95 -4.31 -33.66
C GLN A 419 15.84 -4.39 -32.42
N ASP A 420 15.50 -3.62 -31.39
CA ASP A 420 16.24 -3.52 -30.14
C ASP A 420 15.32 -3.85 -28.97
N ILE A 421 15.92 -4.21 -27.84
CA ILE A 421 15.20 -4.27 -26.57
C ILE A 421 14.65 -2.87 -26.29
N PRO A 422 13.33 -2.69 -26.06
CA PRO A 422 12.76 -1.36 -25.99
C PRO A 422 13.37 -0.56 -24.85
N LYS A 423 13.77 0.68 -25.13
CA LYS A 423 14.52 1.51 -24.18
C LYS A 423 13.83 1.67 -22.82
N PHE A 424 12.51 1.83 -22.81
CA PHE A 424 11.74 1.95 -21.57
C PHE A 424 11.80 0.69 -20.69
N VAL A 425 12.12 -0.47 -21.26
CA VAL A 425 12.36 -1.71 -20.51
C VAL A 425 13.70 -1.63 -19.80
N LEU A 426 14.74 -1.18 -20.51
CA LEU A 426 16.07 -0.98 -19.95
C LEU A 426 16.06 0.09 -18.84
N ASP A 427 15.28 1.17 -19.02
CA ASP A 427 15.20 2.28 -18.07
C ASP A 427 14.39 1.93 -16.81
N GLU A 428 13.31 1.14 -16.93
CA GLU A 428 12.36 0.88 -15.83
C GLU A 428 12.55 -0.49 -15.15
N VAL A 429 13.14 -1.47 -15.85
CA VAL A 429 13.36 -2.83 -15.33
C VAL A 429 14.84 -3.03 -15.00
N TYR A 430 15.22 -2.68 -13.76
CA TYR A 430 16.61 -2.79 -13.30
C TYR A 430 17.19 -4.21 -13.41
N ASP A 431 16.36 -5.26 -13.39
CA ASP A 431 16.81 -6.64 -13.56
C ASP A 431 17.37 -6.93 -14.95
N MET A 432 17.08 -6.11 -15.96
CA MET A 432 17.61 -6.31 -17.31
C MET A 432 19.14 -6.39 -17.30
N GLU A 433 19.80 -5.65 -16.40
CA GLU A 433 21.26 -5.66 -16.23
C GLU A 433 21.78 -6.96 -15.59
N LEU A 434 20.92 -7.74 -14.94
CA LEU A 434 21.27 -9.02 -14.29
C LEU A 434 21.34 -10.20 -15.27
N TYR A 435 20.97 -9.97 -16.54
CA TYR A 435 21.05 -10.97 -17.60
C TYR A 435 22.03 -10.52 -18.68
N ASP A 436 22.67 -11.50 -19.30
CA ASP A 436 23.37 -11.30 -20.57
C ASP A 436 22.38 -11.49 -21.71
N TRP A 437 22.20 -10.43 -22.51
CA TRP A 437 21.27 -10.41 -23.62
C TRP A 437 22.00 -10.59 -24.94
N VAL A 438 21.59 -11.61 -25.70
CA VAL A 438 22.16 -11.90 -27.03
C VAL A 438 21.02 -11.93 -28.04
N LYS A 439 21.10 -11.09 -29.07
CA LYS A 439 20.14 -11.11 -30.16
C LYS A 439 20.25 -12.43 -30.91
N VAL A 440 19.12 -13.09 -31.14
CA VAL A 440 19.07 -14.37 -31.85
C VAL A 440 19.40 -14.14 -33.32
N ASP A 441 20.33 -14.92 -33.84
CA ASP A 441 20.58 -15.02 -35.27
C ASP A 441 19.65 -16.07 -35.87
N ILE A 442 18.62 -15.60 -36.59
CA ILE A 442 17.65 -16.48 -37.26
C ILE A 442 18.22 -17.19 -38.49
N SER A 443 19.42 -16.83 -38.96
CA SER A 443 20.10 -17.58 -40.01
C SER A 443 20.85 -18.80 -39.47
N ASP A 444 21.11 -18.81 -38.16
CA ASP A 444 21.72 -19.94 -37.45
C ASP A 444 20.64 -20.95 -37.07
N GLU A 445 20.66 -22.11 -37.72
CA GLU A 445 19.69 -23.19 -37.49
C GLU A 445 19.78 -23.77 -36.07
N ALA A 446 20.95 -23.72 -35.42
CA ALA A 446 21.07 -24.16 -34.03
C ALA A 446 20.37 -23.20 -33.07
N GLN A 447 20.47 -21.89 -33.33
CA GLN A 447 19.76 -20.88 -32.53
C GLN A 447 18.26 -20.90 -32.79
N LYS A 448 17.81 -21.09 -34.03
CA LYS A 448 16.40 -21.34 -34.34
C LYS A 448 15.86 -22.56 -33.60
N GLU A 449 16.61 -23.65 -33.56
CA GLU A 449 16.19 -24.85 -32.85
C GLU A 449 16.14 -24.61 -31.33
N ARG A 450 17.09 -23.86 -30.79
CA ARG A 450 17.05 -23.39 -29.39
C ARG A 450 15.80 -22.55 -29.11
N VAL A 451 15.40 -21.66 -30.02
CA VAL A 451 14.14 -20.91 -29.92
C VAL A 451 12.94 -21.86 -29.85
N ASN A 452 12.88 -22.85 -30.75
CA ASN A 452 11.80 -23.83 -30.78
C ASN A 452 11.69 -24.59 -29.45
N ALA A 453 12.83 -25.10 -28.96
CA ALA A 453 12.95 -25.83 -27.71
C ALA A 453 12.44 -25.01 -26.50
N MET A 454 12.76 -23.71 -26.45
CA MET A 454 12.31 -22.83 -25.36
C MET A 454 10.82 -22.47 -25.44
N ILE A 455 10.27 -22.35 -26.65
CA ILE A 455 8.85 -22.05 -26.84
C ILE A 455 7.99 -23.24 -26.43
N GLU A 456 8.42 -24.47 -26.74
CA GLU A 456 7.67 -25.71 -26.47
C GLU A 456 7.94 -26.34 -25.09
N ASP A 457 8.79 -25.74 -24.26
CA ASP A 457 9.21 -26.30 -22.97
C ASP A 457 9.85 -27.68 -23.11
N GLN A 458 10.77 -27.83 -24.07
CA GLN A 458 11.44 -29.09 -24.33
C GLN A 458 12.16 -29.60 -23.07
N GLU A 459 11.90 -30.86 -22.72
CA GLU A 459 12.56 -31.55 -21.61
C GLU A 459 13.23 -32.84 -22.11
N PRO A 460 14.54 -33.06 -21.86
CA PRO A 460 15.48 -32.13 -21.22
C PRO A 460 15.85 -30.93 -22.11
N PHE A 461 16.20 -29.81 -21.51
CA PHE A 461 16.63 -28.59 -22.21
C PHE A 461 18.15 -28.45 -22.14
N GLU A 462 18.83 -28.34 -23.29
CA GLU A 462 20.31 -28.29 -23.37
C GLU A 462 21.02 -29.45 -22.64
N GLY A 463 20.35 -30.61 -22.52
CA GLY A 463 20.87 -31.80 -21.83
C GLY A 463 20.68 -31.79 -20.31
N GLU A 464 19.99 -30.78 -19.76
CA GLU A 464 19.69 -30.66 -18.34
C GLU A 464 18.17 -30.76 -18.07
N ALA A 465 17.80 -31.17 -16.86
CA ALA A 465 16.39 -31.30 -16.46
C ALA A 465 15.69 -29.92 -16.45
N LEU A 466 14.45 -29.86 -16.92
CA LEU A 466 13.65 -28.63 -16.92
C LEU A 466 12.82 -28.59 -15.64
N LEU A 467 13.22 -27.74 -14.69
CA LEU A 467 12.57 -27.67 -13.38
C LEU A 467 11.26 -26.86 -13.41
N ASP A 468 11.26 -25.73 -14.12
CA ASP A 468 10.10 -24.86 -14.26
C ASP A 468 10.18 -24.06 -15.55
N ALA A 469 9.02 -23.74 -16.13
CA ALA A 469 8.92 -22.94 -17.34
C ALA A 469 7.78 -21.94 -17.21
N LYS A 470 8.11 -20.65 -17.29
CA LYS A 470 7.15 -19.54 -17.18
C LYS A 470 7.02 -18.81 -18.50
N CYS A 471 5.78 -18.53 -18.88
CA CYS A 471 5.46 -17.78 -20.09
C CYS A 471 4.97 -16.37 -19.75
N PHE A 472 5.54 -15.39 -20.44
CA PHE A 472 5.10 -14.00 -20.47
C PHE A 472 4.36 -13.74 -21.79
N LYS A 473 3.08 -13.43 -21.69
CA LYS A 473 2.20 -13.17 -22.83
C LYS A 473 1.14 -12.17 -22.44
#